data_AF-A0A971QQ67-F1
#
_entry.id   AF-A0A971QQ67-F1
#
_cell.length_a   1.000
_cell.length_b   1.000
_cell.length_c   1.000
_cell.angle_alpha   90.00
_cell.angle_beta   90.00
_cell.angle_gamma   90.00
#
_symmetry.space_group_name_H-M   'P 1'
#
loop_
_entity.id
_entity.type
_entity.pdbx_description
1 polymer ?
#
loop_
_entity_poly.entity_id
_entity_poly.type
_entity_poly.pdbx_seq_one_letter_code
_entity_poly.pdbx_strand_id
1 'polypeptide(L)'
;MNILIAPNSMKGSLDGRAFAEAIAGGFRRASPVFNLRLVPIADGGDHTGELLREVMGAREYREVVADPLGRPVEACYGIAGQTAVIAMSEASGLRLLKEEELCPGEASSYGTGQLIGAALDRGCREILLGLGGSATIDGGIGLLSALGFAFYDQKGVLLPALPASLRRVAHIRTPEGRLSGVSFVLLADVPNFLLGGEGAAATFGPQKGAGPVMVRELEAGLAHWVSLLEEFSGLPLRDLPGMGAAGGVASGLVALCGARLMRGADFLFDLLKIDQHLAWADWVITGEGCCDTRGNAGKAPGRLAARAALARKPVTALTGSFDTTATLDYAGVFSLCNGPDTLRDLMTHAARHAGETAFQLARLLLHSFPEAAQHHSLLTQAGQAFELHNPDAALSLLRQEPLDQLAATWFLRGSIFQKLQKWGDAINCYARCLELDPRHQKAETGLAMVRQILSFRNPDLLNP
;
A
#
# COMPACT_ATOMS: atom_id res chain seq x y z
N MET A 1 -19.65 2.50 16.13
CA MET A 1 -19.59 1.94 14.76
C MET A 1 -18.13 1.82 14.37
N ASN A 2 -17.70 0.63 13.99
CA ASN A 2 -16.33 0.30 13.62
C ASN A 2 -16.11 0.53 12.12
N ILE A 3 -15.16 1.39 11.77
CA ILE A 3 -14.81 1.73 10.39
C ILE A 3 -13.39 1.28 10.12
N LEU A 4 -13.22 0.40 9.13
CA LEU A 4 -11.91 0.06 8.57
C LEU A 4 -11.59 1.04 7.44
N ILE A 5 -10.49 1.77 7.58
CA ILE A 5 -9.99 2.70 6.56
C ILE A 5 -8.74 2.06 5.94
N ALA A 6 -8.89 1.55 4.73
CA ALA A 6 -7.85 0.82 4.01
C ALA A 6 -7.70 1.31 2.56
N PRO A 7 -7.19 2.54 2.34
CA PRO A 7 -6.95 3.08 1.01
C PRO A 7 -5.60 2.63 0.43
N ASN A 8 -5.51 2.62 -0.90
CA ASN A 8 -4.25 2.59 -1.65
C ASN A 8 -3.73 4.02 -1.85
N SER A 9 -2.46 4.16 -2.24
CA SER A 9 -1.88 5.45 -2.61
C SER A 9 -2.61 6.10 -3.80
N MET A 10 -2.64 7.43 -3.81
CA MET A 10 -3.03 8.24 -4.96
C MET A 10 -1.77 8.63 -5.72
N LYS A 11 -1.49 7.94 -6.83
CA LYS A 11 -0.26 8.10 -7.62
C LYS A 11 0.08 9.57 -7.87
N GLY A 12 1.26 9.99 -7.42
CA GLY A 12 1.76 11.37 -7.56
C GLY A 12 1.16 12.40 -6.60
N SER A 13 0.35 11.99 -5.62
CA SER A 13 -0.37 12.90 -4.71
C SER A 13 -0.24 12.49 -3.24
N LEU A 14 -0.90 11.42 -2.79
CA LEU A 14 -0.87 10.96 -1.40
C LEU A 14 -0.38 9.53 -1.32
N ASP A 15 0.51 9.24 -0.37
CA ASP A 15 0.74 7.88 0.06
C ASP A 15 -0.51 7.33 0.80
N GLY A 16 -0.58 5.99 0.95
CA GLY A 16 -1.73 5.34 1.56
C GLY A 16 -1.96 5.73 3.03
N ARG A 17 -0.91 6.09 3.77
CA ARG A 17 -1.00 6.48 5.19
C ARG A 17 -1.58 7.88 5.33
N ALA A 18 -1.05 8.84 4.57
CA ALA A 18 -1.54 10.20 4.52
C ALA A 18 -3.00 10.23 4.08
N PHE A 19 -3.37 9.40 3.11
CA PHE A 19 -4.76 9.27 2.68
C PHE A 19 -5.65 8.67 3.78
N ALA A 20 -5.22 7.59 4.45
CA ALA A 20 -5.96 6.99 5.56
C ALA A 20 -6.18 7.98 6.73
N GLU A 21 -5.16 8.76 7.09
CA GLU A 21 -5.27 9.77 8.14
C GLU A 21 -6.17 10.95 7.75
N ALA A 22 -6.15 11.38 6.48
CA ALA A 22 -7.06 12.40 5.98
C ALA A 22 -8.53 11.97 6.10
N ILE A 23 -8.83 10.73 5.67
CA ILE A 23 -10.17 10.13 5.82
C ILE A 23 -10.55 10.05 7.30
N ALA A 24 -9.65 9.54 8.15
CA ALA A 24 -9.89 9.42 9.58
C ALA A 24 -10.17 10.77 10.24
N GLY A 25 -9.46 11.83 9.83
CA GLY A 25 -9.71 13.20 10.26
C GLY A 25 -11.13 13.68 9.94
N GLY A 26 -11.65 13.35 8.76
CA GLY A 26 -13.04 13.62 8.38
C GLY A 26 -14.05 12.92 9.28
N PHE A 27 -13.87 11.62 9.54
CA PHE A 27 -14.74 10.85 10.45
C PHE A 27 -14.70 11.36 11.89
N ARG A 28 -13.49 11.62 12.43
CA ARG A 28 -13.30 12.16 13.78
C ARG A 28 -13.96 13.53 13.95
N ARG A 29 -13.89 14.40 12.92
CA ARG A 29 -14.58 15.70 12.89
C ARG A 29 -16.11 15.55 12.90
N ALA A 30 -16.65 14.52 12.27
CA ALA A 30 -18.09 14.30 12.23
C ALA A 30 -18.64 13.79 13.56
N SER A 31 -17.97 12.80 14.18
CA SER A 31 -18.35 12.33 15.52
C SER A 31 -17.28 11.43 16.15
N PRO A 32 -17.17 11.43 17.49
CA PRO A 32 -16.33 10.48 18.22
C PRO A 32 -16.89 9.05 18.35
N VAL A 33 -18.08 8.74 17.81
CA VAL A 33 -18.69 7.39 17.91
C VAL A 33 -18.14 6.39 16.88
N PHE A 34 -17.31 6.89 15.97
CA PHE A 34 -16.62 6.08 14.99
C PHE A 34 -15.32 5.56 15.58
N ASN A 35 -15.24 4.24 15.75
CA ASN A 35 -14.00 3.55 16.08
C ASN A 35 -13.28 3.28 14.77
N LEU A 36 -12.05 3.77 14.61
CA LEU A 36 -11.34 3.74 13.33
C LEU A 36 -10.12 2.81 13.41
N ARG A 37 -9.97 1.92 12.43
CA ARG A 37 -8.70 1.22 12.18
C ARG A 37 -8.16 1.65 10.82
N LEU A 38 -6.94 2.17 10.82
CA LEU A 38 -6.26 2.60 9.59
C LEU A 38 -5.29 1.50 9.19
N VAL A 39 -5.55 0.90 8.03
CA VAL A 39 -4.75 -0.20 7.48
C VAL A 39 -4.48 0.10 6.00
N PRO A 40 -3.54 1.01 5.68
CA PRO A 40 -3.18 1.31 4.30
C PRO A 40 -2.84 0.04 3.52
N ILE A 41 -3.23 -0.01 2.25
CA ILE A 41 -3.02 -1.14 1.36
C ILE A 41 -2.21 -0.75 0.13
N ALA A 42 -1.70 -1.74 -0.61
CA ALA A 42 -0.96 -1.55 -1.85
C ALA A 42 -1.07 -2.78 -2.76
N ASP A 43 -0.73 -2.64 -4.04
CA ASP A 43 -0.95 -3.61 -5.13
C ASP A 43 0.33 -3.89 -5.97
N GLY A 44 1.49 -3.99 -5.31
CA GLY A 44 2.76 -4.26 -5.99
C GLY A 44 3.34 -3.06 -6.75
N GLY A 45 2.58 -1.97 -6.87
CA GLY A 45 2.97 -0.67 -7.42
C GLY A 45 3.94 0.14 -6.55
N ASP A 46 4.05 1.44 -6.87
CA ASP A 46 4.85 2.39 -6.08
C ASP A 46 4.42 2.38 -4.60
N HIS A 47 5.35 2.60 -3.68
CA HIS A 47 5.18 2.54 -2.22
C HIS A 47 4.87 1.14 -1.63
N THR A 48 4.62 0.11 -2.44
CA THR A 48 4.42 -1.27 -1.91
C THR A 48 5.65 -1.76 -1.14
N GLY A 49 6.85 -1.45 -1.62
CA GLY A 49 8.10 -1.83 -0.95
C GLY A 49 8.28 -1.16 0.42
N GLU A 50 7.89 0.11 0.57
CA GLU A 50 7.90 0.82 1.86
C GLU A 50 6.92 0.18 2.85
N LEU A 51 5.69 -0.06 2.39
CA LEU A 51 4.65 -0.66 3.22
C LEU A 51 5.02 -2.10 3.65
N LEU A 52 5.56 -2.93 2.74
CA LEU A 52 6.05 -4.26 3.09
C LEU A 52 7.17 -4.21 4.12
N ARG A 53 8.15 -3.31 3.96
CA ARG A 53 9.24 -3.15 4.93
C ARG A 53 8.71 -2.78 6.30
N GLU A 54 7.76 -1.84 6.36
CA GLU A 54 7.14 -1.43 7.62
C GLU A 54 6.42 -2.62 8.29
N VAL A 55 5.54 -3.30 7.55
CA VAL A 55 4.71 -4.38 8.09
C VAL A 55 5.54 -5.59 8.51
N MET A 56 6.63 -5.88 7.79
CA MET A 56 7.55 -6.98 8.13
C MET A 56 8.57 -6.59 9.21
N GLY A 57 8.61 -5.33 9.66
CA GLY A 57 9.64 -4.84 10.58
C GLY A 57 11.05 -4.96 9.99
N ALA A 58 11.18 -4.79 8.68
CA ALA A 58 12.44 -4.93 7.96
C ALA A 58 13.40 -3.80 8.32
N ARG A 59 14.67 -4.14 8.56
CA ARG A 59 15.73 -3.14 8.69
C ARG A 59 16.10 -2.61 7.31
N GLU A 60 16.16 -1.29 7.18
CA GLU A 60 16.50 -0.63 5.92
C GLU A 60 18.01 -0.63 5.63
N TYR A 61 18.34 -0.78 4.35
CA TYR A 61 19.67 -0.73 3.78
C TYR A 61 19.65 0.13 2.51
N ARG A 62 20.78 0.79 2.24
CA ARG A 62 20.99 1.61 1.05
C ARG A 62 22.19 1.09 0.28
N GLU A 63 22.10 1.09 -1.03
CA GLU A 63 23.17 0.68 -1.94
C GLU A 63 23.22 1.62 -3.14
N VAL A 64 24.43 1.90 -3.63
CA VAL A 64 24.60 2.63 -4.89
C VAL A 64 24.58 1.61 -6.02
N VAL A 65 23.57 1.69 -6.86
CA VAL A 65 23.33 0.77 -7.98
C VAL A 65 23.13 1.55 -9.28
N ALA A 66 23.06 0.84 -10.41
CA ALA A 66 22.74 1.44 -11.69
C ALA A 66 21.25 1.76 -11.80
N ASP A 67 20.92 2.98 -12.22
CA ASP A 67 19.58 3.36 -12.65
C ASP A 67 19.22 2.71 -14.00
N PRO A 68 18.02 2.91 -14.57
CA PRO A 68 17.64 2.31 -15.85
C PRO A 68 18.61 2.62 -17.00
N LEU A 69 19.33 3.75 -16.97
CA LEU A 69 20.27 4.19 -18.01
C LEU A 69 21.74 3.93 -17.64
N GLY A 70 22.00 3.19 -16.55
CA GLY A 70 23.34 2.82 -16.11
C GLY A 70 24.04 3.86 -15.22
N ARG A 71 23.37 4.95 -14.84
CA ARG A 71 23.92 6.00 -13.97
C ARG A 71 23.86 5.55 -12.50
N PRO A 72 24.78 5.96 -11.62
CA PRO A 72 24.69 5.61 -10.20
C PRO A 72 23.49 6.29 -9.53
N VAL A 73 22.69 5.51 -8.80
CA VAL A 73 21.58 5.97 -7.96
C VAL A 73 21.66 5.27 -6.60
N GLU A 74 21.33 5.99 -5.53
CA GLU A 74 21.14 5.38 -4.22
C GLU A 74 19.75 4.74 -4.16
N ALA A 75 19.69 3.43 -3.99
CA ALA A 75 18.45 2.67 -3.89
C ALA A 75 18.30 2.04 -2.51
N CYS A 76 17.06 1.98 -2.01
CA CYS A 76 16.73 1.47 -0.69
C CYS A 76 16.05 0.10 -0.76
N TYR A 77 16.35 -0.79 0.20
CA TYR A 77 15.66 -2.07 0.37
C TYR A 77 15.66 -2.46 1.85
N GLY A 78 14.89 -3.49 2.21
CA GLY A 78 14.80 -3.96 3.59
C GLY A 78 15.17 -5.42 3.76
N ILE A 79 15.62 -5.79 4.96
CA ILE A 79 15.83 -7.18 5.35
C ILE A 79 15.04 -7.47 6.63
N ALA A 80 14.20 -8.50 6.59
CA ALA A 80 13.48 -9.06 7.72
C ALA A 80 13.85 -10.55 7.86
N GLY A 81 14.64 -10.89 8.88
CA GLY A 81 15.17 -12.25 9.02
C GLY A 81 16.09 -12.62 7.85
N GLN A 82 15.73 -13.64 7.08
CA GLN A 82 16.44 -14.06 5.85
C GLN A 82 15.77 -13.56 4.56
N THR A 83 14.71 -12.77 4.68
CA THR A 83 13.92 -12.26 3.56
C THR A 83 14.33 -10.84 3.22
N ALA A 84 14.75 -10.62 1.98
CA ALA A 84 14.97 -9.30 1.42
C ALA A 84 13.69 -8.78 0.77
N VAL A 85 13.28 -7.56 1.12
CA VAL A 85 12.13 -6.86 0.54
C VAL A 85 12.67 -5.78 -0.39
N ILE A 86 12.51 -6.00 -1.70
CA ILE A 86 13.05 -5.15 -2.75
C ILE A 86 11.89 -4.67 -3.63
N ALA A 87 11.82 -3.39 -3.93
CA ALA A 87 10.95 -2.86 -4.98
C ALA A 87 11.82 -2.48 -6.17
N MET A 88 11.55 -3.02 -7.36
CA MET A 88 12.40 -2.75 -8.51
C MET A 88 12.39 -1.26 -8.89
N SER A 89 11.34 -0.54 -8.56
CA SER A 89 11.23 0.90 -8.85
C SER A 89 12.26 1.76 -8.11
N GLU A 90 12.94 1.22 -7.09
CA GLU A 90 14.05 1.85 -6.38
C GLU A 90 15.32 1.95 -7.24
N ALA A 91 15.55 0.99 -8.13
CA ALA A 91 16.76 0.93 -8.97
C ALA A 91 16.46 1.02 -10.47
N SER A 92 15.32 0.48 -10.89
CA SER A 92 14.94 0.33 -12.30
C SER A 92 13.56 0.94 -12.57
N GLY A 93 13.19 1.97 -11.81
CA GLY A 93 11.88 2.61 -11.85
C GLY A 93 11.74 3.76 -12.83
N LEU A 94 10.53 3.96 -13.35
CA LEU A 94 10.17 5.06 -14.24
C LEU A 94 10.37 6.43 -13.58
N ARG A 95 10.15 6.52 -12.26
CA ARG A 95 10.32 7.75 -11.47
C ARG A 95 11.77 8.27 -11.41
N LEU A 96 12.74 7.45 -11.80
CA LEU A 96 14.15 7.82 -11.84
C LEU A 96 14.52 8.54 -13.15
N LEU A 97 13.61 8.57 -14.11
CA LEU A 97 13.81 9.15 -15.43
C LEU A 97 12.93 10.39 -15.60
N LYS A 98 13.46 11.36 -16.34
CA LYS A 98 12.66 12.47 -16.87
C LYS A 98 11.89 12.01 -18.11
N GLU A 99 10.85 12.76 -18.48
CA GLU A 99 10.02 12.45 -19.65
C GLU A 99 10.87 12.33 -20.94
N GLU A 100 11.85 13.22 -21.11
CA GLU A 100 12.78 13.22 -22.25
C GLU A 100 13.81 12.07 -22.22
N GLU A 101 13.95 11.37 -21.08
CA GLU A 101 14.89 10.25 -20.89
C GLU A 101 14.22 8.88 -21.11
N LEU A 102 12.91 8.86 -21.35
CA LEU A 102 12.13 7.64 -21.49
C LEU A 102 12.49 6.88 -22.78
N CYS A 103 13.33 5.84 -22.64
CA CYS A 103 13.74 4.97 -23.74
C CYS A 103 13.82 3.50 -23.29
N PRO A 104 12.73 2.71 -23.43
CA PRO A 104 12.69 1.34 -22.92
C PRO A 104 13.54 0.37 -23.74
N GLY A 105 14.02 0.78 -24.93
CA GLY A 105 14.99 0.03 -25.74
C GLY A 105 16.43 0.08 -25.18
N GLU A 106 16.75 1.06 -24.35
CA GLU A 106 18.04 1.22 -23.68
C GLU A 106 17.96 0.96 -22.18
N ALA A 107 16.76 1.09 -21.58
CA ALA A 107 16.54 0.89 -20.16
C ALA A 107 16.85 -0.56 -19.71
N SER A 108 17.65 -0.70 -18.65
CA SER A 108 18.10 -1.99 -18.10
C SER A 108 17.61 -2.23 -16.67
N SER A 109 17.27 -3.48 -16.36
CA SER A 109 16.91 -3.92 -14.99
C SER A 109 18.13 -4.26 -14.11
N TYR A 110 19.36 -4.00 -14.60
CA TYR A 110 20.61 -4.38 -13.97
C TYR A 110 20.73 -3.92 -12.50
N GLY A 111 20.35 -2.68 -12.19
CA GLY A 111 20.38 -2.17 -10.81
C GLY A 111 19.52 -2.96 -9.82
N THR A 112 18.37 -3.48 -10.27
CA THR A 112 17.54 -4.36 -9.44
C THR A 112 18.29 -5.65 -9.12
N GLY A 113 19.03 -6.21 -10.09
CA GLY A 113 19.87 -7.38 -9.85
C GLY A 113 21.05 -7.08 -8.92
N GLN A 114 21.60 -5.86 -8.94
CA GLN A 114 22.61 -5.43 -7.96
C GLN A 114 22.04 -5.37 -6.53
N LEU A 115 20.81 -4.87 -6.35
CA LEU A 115 20.14 -4.91 -5.03
C LEU A 115 19.94 -6.33 -4.52
N ILE A 116 19.49 -7.24 -5.39
CA ILE A 116 19.35 -8.65 -5.04
C ILE A 116 20.73 -9.23 -4.68
N GLY A 117 21.77 -8.95 -5.47
CA GLY A 117 23.14 -9.35 -5.18
C GLY A 117 23.61 -8.89 -3.79
N ALA A 118 23.39 -7.62 -3.46
CA ALA A 118 23.75 -7.02 -2.17
C ALA A 118 22.97 -7.64 -0.99
N ALA A 119 21.72 -8.06 -1.21
CA ALA A 119 20.93 -8.78 -0.22
C ALA A 119 21.43 -10.22 -0.01
N LEU A 120 21.80 -10.92 -1.09
CA LEU A 120 22.38 -12.27 -1.02
C LEU A 120 23.73 -12.26 -0.29
N ASP A 121 24.56 -11.25 -0.54
CA ASP A 121 25.85 -11.06 0.12
C ASP A 121 25.69 -10.81 1.64
N ARG A 122 24.51 -10.34 2.07
CA ARG A 122 24.10 -10.20 3.47
C ARG A 122 23.48 -11.47 4.06
N GLY A 123 23.47 -12.58 3.32
CA GLY A 123 22.97 -13.86 3.80
C GLY A 123 21.48 -14.08 3.58
N CYS A 124 20.78 -13.21 2.84
CA CYS A 124 19.37 -13.46 2.51
C CYS A 124 19.25 -14.70 1.63
N ARG A 125 18.16 -15.45 1.80
CA ARG A 125 17.82 -16.64 1.02
C ARG A 125 16.42 -16.59 0.44
N GLU A 126 15.63 -15.59 0.83
CA GLU A 126 14.33 -15.33 0.25
C GLU A 126 14.31 -13.90 -0.29
N ILE A 127 13.88 -13.75 -1.53
CA ILE A 127 13.80 -12.47 -2.20
C ILE A 127 12.33 -12.19 -2.50
N LEU A 128 11.77 -11.21 -1.81
CA LEU A 128 10.45 -10.65 -2.09
C LEU A 128 10.61 -9.42 -2.98
N LEU A 129 10.26 -9.55 -4.26
CA LEU A 129 10.48 -8.52 -5.27
C LEU A 129 9.16 -7.93 -5.78
N GLY A 130 8.91 -6.65 -5.49
CA GLY A 130 7.84 -5.87 -6.10
C GLY A 130 8.21 -5.42 -7.52
N LEU A 131 7.35 -5.72 -8.50
CA LEU A 131 7.60 -5.47 -9.93
C LEU A 131 6.95 -4.19 -10.47
N GLY A 132 6.20 -3.45 -9.65
CA GLY A 132 5.53 -2.22 -10.07
C GLY A 132 6.50 -1.08 -10.39
N GLY A 133 6.05 -0.16 -11.26
CA GLY A 133 6.75 1.10 -11.53
C GLY A 133 8.03 0.99 -12.38
N SER A 134 8.28 -0.15 -13.03
CA SER A 134 9.47 -0.38 -13.89
C SER A 134 9.60 0.63 -15.04
N ALA A 135 10.83 1.00 -15.41
CA ALA A 135 11.16 1.73 -16.65
C ALA A 135 11.48 0.80 -17.84
N THR A 136 11.68 -0.50 -17.59
CA THR A 136 12.39 -1.41 -18.51
C THR A 136 11.44 -2.30 -19.30
N ILE A 137 11.86 -2.72 -20.50
CA ILE A 137 11.28 -3.84 -21.27
C ILE A 137 12.42 -4.70 -21.79
N ASP A 138 13.16 -5.31 -20.86
CA ASP A 138 14.40 -6.04 -21.14
C ASP A 138 14.27 -7.54 -20.89
N GLY A 139 13.07 -8.06 -20.61
CA GLY A 139 12.85 -9.47 -20.30
C GLY A 139 13.56 -9.95 -19.03
N GLY A 140 14.07 -9.03 -18.20
CA GLY A 140 14.91 -9.33 -17.04
C GLY A 140 16.38 -9.63 -17.37
N ILE A 141 16.83 -9.49 -18.63
CA ILE A 141 18.21 -9.82 -19.02
C ILE A 141 19.24 -9.02 -18.22
N GLY A 142 18.96 -7.73 -17.93
CA GLY A 142 19.83 -6.88 -17.11
C GLY A 142 19.96 -7.42 -15.67
N LEU A 143 18.83 -7.65 -15.01
CA LEU A 143 18.76 -8.21 -13.66
C LEU A 143 19.49 -9.55 -13.58
N LEU A 144 19.22 -10.47 -14.51
CA LEU A 144 19.84 -11.79 -14.54
C LEU A 144 21.36 -11.68 -14.75
N SER A 145 21.82 -10.77 -15.61
CA SER A 145 23.25 -10.51 -15.81
C SER A 145 23.94 -10.09 -14.50
N ALA A 146 23.33 -9.19 -13.73
CA ALA A 146 23.85 -8.78 -12.42
C ALA A 146 23.89 -9.94 -11.41
N LEU A 147 23.04 -10.95 -11.56
CA LEU A 147 23.07 -12.18 -10.75
C LEU A 147 24.09 -13.22 -11.24
N GLY A 148 24.83 -12.93 -12.33
CA GLY A 148 25.91 -13.76 -12.85
C GLY A 148 25.55 -14.62 -14.05
N PHE A 149 24.35 -14.48 -14.61
CA PHE A 149 24.03 -15.09 -15.90
C PHE A 149 24.83 -14.43 -17.02
N ALA A 150 25.19 -15.20 -18.05
CA ALA A 150 25.85 -14.66 -19.24
C ALA A 150 25.15 -15.14 -20.51
N PHE A 151 25.00 -14.24 -21.47
CA PHE A 151 24.22 -14.45 -22.69
C PHE A 151 25.15 -14.37 -23.90
N TYR A 152 25.11 -15.38 -24.77
CA TYR A 152 25.98 -15.48 -25.92
C TYR A 152 25.17 -15.56 -27.20
N ASP A 153 25.69 -15.01 -28.29
CA ASP A 153 25.11 -15.21 -29.62
C ASP A 153 25.55 -16.53 -30.27
N GLN A 154 25.06 -16.80 -31.47
CA GLN A 154 25.35 -18.03 -32.23
C GLN A 154 26.84 -18.24 -32.51
N LYS A 155 27.65 -17.18 -32.44
CA LYS A 155 29.11 -17.24 -32.66
C LYS A 155 29.88 -17.42 -31.34
N GLY A 156 29.18 -17.55 -30.22
CA GLY A 156 29.78 -17.63 -28.89
C GLY A 156 30.28 -16.29 -28.37
N VAL A 157 29.85 -15.16 -28.94
CA VAL A 157 30.24 -13.82 -28.46
C VAL A 157 29.32 -13.40 -27.32
N LEU A 158 29.91 -12.95 -26.22
CA LEU A 158 29.17 -12.41 -25.08
C LEU A 158 28.39 -11.16 -25.50
N LEU A 159 27.09 -11.15 -25.21
CA LEU A 159 26.18 -10.05 -25.52
C LEU A 159 26.06 -9.07 -24.34
N PRO A 160 25.91 -7.76 -24.60
CA PRO A 160 25.51 -6.82 -23.56
C PRO A 160 24.09 -7.16 -23.08
N ALA A 161 23.82 -7.02 -21.78
CA ALA A 161 22.52 -7.32 -21.18
C ALA A 161 21.52 -6.16 -21.35
N LEU A 162 21.08 -5.95 -22.59
CA LEU A 162 20.16 -4.88 -23.00
C LEU A 162 18.97 -5.46 -23.78
N PRO A 163 17.82 -4.75 -23.85
CA PRO A 163 16.66 -5.19 -24.63
C PRO A 163 16.99 -5.59 -26.07
N ALA A 164 17.83 -4.82 -26.75
CA ALA A 164 18.24 -5.08 -28.13
C ALA A 164 19.01 -6.41 -28.33
N SER A 165 19.58 -6.97 -27.26
CA SER A 165 20.30 -8.23 -27.30
C SER A 165 19.39 -9.44 -27.26
N LEU A 166 18.15 -9.31 -26.79
CA LEU A 166 17.21 -10.42 -26.63
C LEU A 166 17.07 -11.24 -27.92
N ARG A 167 16.91 -10.57 -29.08
CA ARG A 167 16.79 -11.23 -30.40
C ARG A 167 18.03 -11.99 -30.87
N ARG A 168 19.18 -11.80 -30.21
CA ARG A 168 20.48 -12.37 -30.61
C ARG A 168 20.95 -13.48 -29.68
N VAL A 169 20.34 -13.63 -28.50
CA VAL A 169 20.74 -14.66 -27.55
C VAL A 169 20.57 -16.03 -28.21
N ALA A 170 21.58 -16.86 -28.15
CA ALA A 170 21.54 -18.24 -28.61
C ALA A 170 21.83 -19.22 -27.47
N HIS A 171 22.61 -18.79 -26.46
CA HIS A 171 22.99 -19.63 -25.34
C HIS A 171 22.99 -18.83 -24.03
N ILE A 172 22.44 -19.42 -22.97
CA ILE A 172 22.39 -18.87 -21.61
C ILE A 172 23.34 -19.69 -20.73
N ARG A 173 24.33 -19.03 -20.12
CA ARG A 173 25.16 -19.64 -19.07
C ARG A 173 24.63 -19.22 -17.71
N THR A 174 24.36 -20.21 -16.86
CA THR A 174 23.90 -20.00 -15.48
C THR A 174 25.07 -19.77 -14.53
N PRO A 175 24.88 -18.98 -13.45
CA PRO A 175 25.89 -18.83 -12.41
C PRO A 175 25.98 -20.08 -11.53
N GLU A 176 27.20 -20.55 -11.25
CA GLU A 176 27.42 -21.70 -10.36
C GLU A 176 27.22 -21.30 -8.89
N GLY A 177 26.36 -22.02 -8.16
CA GLY A 177 26.22 -21.97 -6.71
C GLY A 177 25.57 -20.72 -6.11
N ARG A 178 25.72 -19.53 -6.71
CA ARG A 178 25.27 -18.25 -6.11
C ARG A 178 23.78 -18.20 -5.78
N LEU A 179 22.95 -18.82 -6.62
CA LEU A 179 21.49 -18.82 -6.47
C LEU A 179 20.96 -20.13 -5.86
N SER A 180 21.85 -21.04 -5.45
CA SER A 180 21.46 -22.31 -4.87
C SER A 180 20.72 -22.09 -3.54
N GLY A 181 19.52 -22.66 -3.41
CA GLY A 181 18.68 -22.51 -2.23
C GLY A 181 18.08 -21.11 -2.03
N VAL A 182 18.17 -20.23 -3.02
CA VAL A 182 17.50 -18.92 -2.99
C VAL A 182 16.09 -19.08 -3.53
N SER A 183 15.09 -18.60 -2.78
CA SER A 183 13.70 -18.53 -3.24
C SER A 183 13.35 -17.11 -3.67
N PHE A 184 12.59 -17.00 -4.76
CA PHE A 184 12.10 -15.74 -5.30
C PHE A 184 10.58 -15.71 -5.26
N VAL A 185 10.01 -14.67 -4.65
CA VAL A 185 8.59 -14.35 -4.67
C VAL A 185 8.42 -13.00 -5.35
N LEU A 186 7.74 -13.01 -6.49
CA LEU A 186 7.50 -11.82 -7.29
C LEU A 186 6.09 -11.31 -6.99
N LEU A 187 5.95 -10.02 -6.71
CA LEU A 187 4.66 -9.38 -6.46
C LEU A 187 4.28 -8.51 -7.66
N ALA A 188 3.20 -8.89 -8.35
CA ALA A 188 2.62 -8.11 -9.45
C ALA A 188 1.11 -8.33 -9.54
N ASP A 189 0.36 -7.25 -9.81
CA ASP A 189 -1.11 -7.28 -9.92
C ASP A 189 -1.62 -7.07 -11.36
N VAL A 190 -0.73 -7.20 -12.35
CA VAL A 190 -1.08 -7.16 -13.76
C VAL A 190 -1.15 -8.58 -14.34
N PRO A 191 -2.26 -8.98 -15.01
CA PRO A 191 -2.38 -10.30 -15.62
C PRO A 191 -1.73 -10.37 -17.01
N ASN A 192 -1.17 -9.26 -17.50
CA ASN A 192 -0.60 -9.14 -18.85
C ASN A 192 0.36 -10.29 -19.19
N PHE A 193 0.14 -10.87 -20.36
CA PHE A 193 1.03 -11.86 -20.96
C PHE A 193 2.36 -11.20 -21.35
N LEU A 194 3.34 -12.01 -21.69
CA LEU A 194 4.61 -11.48 -22.17
C LEU A 194 4.46 -10.81 -23.55
N LEU A 195 3.68 -11.43 -24.43
CA LEU A 195 3.50 -11.06 -25.84
C LEU A 195 2.03 -10.75 -26.17
N GLY A 196 1.79 -10.21 -27.36
CA GLY A 196 0.47 -9.96 -27.93
C GLY A 196 -0.08 -8.57 -27.62
N GLY A 197 -1.35 -8.34 -27.97
CA GLY A 197 -2.02 -7.06 -27.76
C GLY A 197 -2.12 -6.65 -26.28
N GLU A 198 -2.21 -7.63 -25.39
CA GLU A 198 -2.15 -7.46 -23.93
C GLU A 198 -0.75 -7.77 -23.37
N GLY A 199 0.27 -7.79 -24.24
CA GLY A 199 1.65 -8.09 -23.92
C GLY A 199 2.40 -6.94 -23.25
N ALA A 200 3.61 -7.23 -22.77
CA ALA A 200 4.44 -6.27 -22.05
C ALA A 200 4.80 -5.03 -22.88
N ALA A 201 5.23 -5.24 -24.13
CA ALA A 201 5.64 -4.16 -25.02
C ALA A 201 4.43 -3.34 -25.49
N ALA A 202 3.36 -3.99 -25.93
CA ALA A 202 2.15 -3.33 -26.40
C ALA A 202 1.46 -2.49 -25.32
N THR A 203 1.34 -3.04 -24.10
CA THR A 203 0.59 -2.40 -23.01
C THR A 203 1.41 -1.34 -22.29
N PHE A 204 2.66 -1.64 -21.95
CA PHE A 204 3.47 -0.78 -21.08
C PHE A 204 4.57 0.00 -21.81
N GLY A 205 4.89 -0.34 -23.06
CA GLY A 205 5.86 0.39 -23.88
C GLY A 205 5.53 1.86 -24.07
N PRO A 206 4.30 2.23 -24.47
CA PRO A 206 3.96 3.63 -24.76
C PRO A 206 4.20 4.58 -23.59
N GLN A 207 3.76 4.23 -22.37
CA GLN A 207 3.99 5.03 -21.17
C GLN A 207 5.48 5.08 -20.73
N LYS A 208 6.32 4.21 -21.30
CA LYS A 208 7.77 4.18 -21.06
C LYS A 208 8.55 4.88 -22.17
N GLY A 209 7.89 5.49 -23.16
CA GLY A 209 8.51 6.19 -24.29
C GLY A 209 8.58 5.41 -25.61
N ALA A 210 8.04 4.18 -25.68
CA ALA A 210 8.09 3.38 -26.91
C ALA A 210 7.04 3.84 -27.94
N GLY A 211 7.52 4.35 -29.08
CA GLY A 211 6.67 4.51 -30.27
C GLY A 211 6.31 3.18 -30.93
N PRO A 212 5.37 3.15 -31.91
CA PRO A 212 4.89 1.91 -32.53
C PRO A 212 5.98 1.04 -33.19
N VAL A 213 7.05 1.65 -33.71
CA VAL A 213 8.19 0.92 -34.27
C VAL A 213 8.95 0.19 -33.17
N MET A 214 9.31 0.90 -32.09
CA MET A 214 10.03 0.33 -30.96
C MET A 214 9.22 -0.75 -30.24
N VAL A 215 7.89 -0.58 -30.12
CA VAL A 215 7.02 -1.62 -29.58
C VAL A 215 7.16 -2.93 -30.38
N ARG A 216 7.18 -2.86 -31.72
CA ARG A 216 7.37 -4.06 -32.56
C ARG A 216 8.76 -4.67 -32.41
N GLU A 217 9.79 -3.86 -32.24
CA GLU A 217 11.16 -4.34 -32.03
C GLU A 217 11.32 -5.04 -30.67
N LEU A 218 10.77 -4.45 -29.61
CA LEU A 218 10.73 -5.03 -28.26
C LEU A 218 9.94 -6.33 -28.26
N GLU A 219 8.76 -6.35 -28.89
CA GLU A 219 7.93 -7.55 -29.05
C GLU A 219 8.69 -8.68 -29.74
N ALA A 220 9.40 -8.40 -30.84
CA ALA A 220 10.21 -9.39 -31.54
C ALA A 220 11.38 -9.91 -30.68
N GLY A 221 12.02 -9.04 -29.90
CA GLY A 221 13.05 -9.43 -28.93
C GLY A 221 12.50 -10.36 -27.85
N LEU A 222 11.37 -9.99 -27.23
CA LEU A 222 10.70 -10.79 -26.21
C LEU A 222 10.19 -12.13 -26.77
N ALA A 223 9.72 -12.15 -28.02
CA ALA A 223 9.24 -13.37 -28.66
C ALA A 223 10.36 -14.39 -28.87
N HIS A 224 11.55 -13.94 -29.23
CA HIS A 224 12.73 -14.82 -29.27
C HIS A 224 13.16 -15.24 -27.87
N TRP A 225 13.21 -14.28 -26.94
CA TRP A 225 13.62 -14.52 -25.56
C TRP A 225 12.80 -15.60 -24.87
N VAL A 226 11.48 -15.51 -24.97
CA VAL A 226 10.59 -16.47 -24.30
C VAL A 226 10.76 -17.87 -24.87
N SER A 227 10.99 -18.04 -26.18
CA SER A 227 11.23 -19.36 -26.75
C SER A 227 12.43 -20.05 -26.11
N LEU A 228 13.51 -19.31 -25.84
CA LEU A 228 14.68 -19.83 -25.11
C LEU A 228 14.36 -20.13 -23.65
N LEU A 229 13.56 -19.29 -23.00
CA LEU A 229 13.16 -19.49 -21.61
C LEU A 229 12.26 -20.73 -21.44
N GLU A 230 11.34 -20.97 -22.38
CA GLU A 230 10.48 -22.15 -22.40
C GLU A 230 11.30 -23.42 -22.68
N GLU A 231 12.27 -23.36 -23.60
CA GLU A 231 13.21 -24.45 -23.84
C GLU A 231 14.03 -24.78 -22.58
N PHE A 232 14.52 -23.77 -21.87
CA PHE A 232 15.31 -23.94 -20.66
C PHE A 232 14.49 -24.51 -19.49
N SER A 233 13.28 -23.99 -19.28
CA SER A 233 12.47 -24.28 -18.09
C SER A 233 11.44 -25.39 -18.27
N GLY A 234 11.06 -25.69 -19.51
CA GLY A 234 9.93 -26.58 -19.83
C GLY A 234 8.55 -26.01 -19.50
N LEU A 235 8.46 -24.72 -19.13
CA LEU A 235 7.20 -24.05 -18.79
C LEU A 235 6.61 -23.32 -20.02
N PRO A 236 5.28 -23.25 -20.17
CA PRO A 236 4.63 -22.54 -21.28
C PRO A 236 4.48 -21.03 -20.99
N LEU A 237 5.59 -20.35 -20.77
CA LEU A 237 5.65 -18.95 -20.30
C LEU A 237 4.90 -17.96 -21.21
N ARG A 238 4.78 -18.23 -22.52
CA ARG A 238 4.01 -17.39 -23.45
C ARG A 238 2.53 -17.29 -23.06
N ASP A 239 1.98 -18.38 -22.54
CA ASP A 239 0.55 -18.55 -22.26
C ASP A 239 0.22 -18.36 -20.77
N LEU A 240 1.22 -18.05 -19.94
CA LEU A 240 1.01 -17.81 -18.52
C LEU A 240 0.70 -16.32 -18.26
N PRO A 241 -0.43 -16.01 -17.59
CA PRO A 241 -0.74 -14.65 -17.17
C PRO A 241 0.33 -14.06 -16.24
N GLY A 242 0.59 -12.76 -16.38
CA GLY A 242 1.53 -12.02 -15.54
C GLY A 242 3.01 -12.14 -15.95
N MET A 243 3.33 -12.95 -16.96
CA MET A 243 4.72 -13.06 -17.46
C MET A 243 5.23 -11.76 -18.09
N GLY A 244 4.34 -10.84 -18.48
CA GLY A 244 4.71 -9.51 -18.96
C GLY A 244 5.03 -8.50 -17.86
N ALA A 245 4.83 -8.84 -16.58
CA ALA A 245 5.09 -7.93 -15.48
C ALA A 245 6.54 -7.41 -15.51
N ALA A 246 6.70 -6.12 -15.24
CA ALA A 246 7.98 -5.42 -15.29
C ALA A 246 8.74 -5.59 -16.63
N GLY A 247 8.02 -5.60 -17.76
CA GLY A 247 8.68 -5.70 -19.07
C GLY A 247 9.29 -7.06 -19.35
N GLY A 248 8.72 -8.12 -18.76
CA GLY A 248 9.16 -9.50 -18.93
C GLY A 248 10.15 -9.99 -17.87
N VAL A 249 10.51 -9.17 -16.88
CA VAL A 249 11.36 -9.59 -15.75
C VAL A 249 10.78 -10.80 -15.02
N ALA A 250 9.45 -10.84 -14.87
CA ALA A 250 8.77 -12.00 -14.28
C ALA A 250 9.10 -13.29 -15.05
N SER A 251 8.94 -13.29 -16.39
CA SER A 251 9.25 -14.46 -17.22
C SER A 251 10.68 -14.96 -17.05
N GLY A 252 11.66 -14.05 -17.03
CA GLY A 252 13.07 -14.41 -16.86
C GLY A 252 13.37 -15.05 -15.50
N LEU A 253 12.83 -14.48 -14.42
CA LEU A 253 13.01 -15.01 -13.06
C LEU A 253 12.24 -16.32 -12.82
N VAL A 254 11.03 -16.46 -13.38
CA VAL A 254 10.28 -17.72 -13.30
C VAL A 254 11.06 -18.83 -14.02
N ALA A 255 11.51 -18.58 -15.24
CA ALA A 255 12.20 -19.58 -16.06
C ALA A 255 13.56 -20.01 -15.51
N LEU A 256 14.40 -19.04 -15.10
CA LEU A 256 15.81 -19.29 -14.79
C LEU A 256 16.08 -19.44 -13.29
N CYS A 257 15.19 -18.92 -12.43
CA CYS A 257 15.36 -18.94 -10.98
C CYS A 257 14.20 -19.66 -10.25
N GLY A 258 13.21 -20.21 -10.97
CA GLY A 258 12.07 -20.89 -10.36
C GLY A 258 11.20 -19.97 -9.51
N ALA A 259 11.16 -18.67 -9.82
CA ALA A 259 10.43 -17.70 -9.03
C ALA A 259 8.92 -17.96 -9.03
N ARG A 260 8.27 -17.67 -7.91
CA ARG A 260 6.80 -17.75 -7.78
C ARG A 260 6.20 -16.36 -7.98
N LEU A 261 5.31 -16.22 -8.96
CA LEU A 261 4.54 -15.00 -9.14
C LEU A 261 3.30 -15.04 -8.24
N MET A 262 3.14 -14.01 -7.41
CA MET A 262 1.99 -13.83 -6.53
C MET A 262 1.36 -12.45 -6.80
N ARG A 263 0.06 -12.36 -6.53
CA ARG A 263 -0.66 -11.08 -6.53
C ARG A 263 -0.20 -10.25 -5.35
N GLY A 264 0.22 -9.02 -5.61
CA GLY A 264 0.80 -8.10 -4.63
C GLY A 264 -0.20 -7.75 -3.54
N ALA A 265 -1.41 -7.33 -3.95
CA ALA A 265 -2.49 -6.99 -3.03
C ALA A 265 -2.86 -8.16 -2.11
N ASP A 266 -3.04 -9.36 -2.66
CA ASP A 266 -3.42 -10.52 -1.85
C ASP A 266 -2.33 -10.91 -0.85
N PHE A 267 -1.06 -10.92 -1.28
CA PHE A 267 0.07 -11.19 -0.40
C PHE A 267 0.12 -10.19 0.76
N LEU A 268 -0.04 -8.90 0.45
CA LEU A 268 -0.01 -7.85 1.46
C LEU A 268 -1.21 -7.94 2.41
N PHE A 269 -2.40 -8.27 1.91
CA PHE A 269 -3.59 -8.45 2.72
C PHE A 269 -3.44 -9.57 3.75
N ASP A 270 -2.83 -10.68 3.36
CA ASP A 270 -2.56 -11.80 4.25
C ASP A 270 -1.58 -11.39 5.34
N LEU A 271 -0.52 -10.65 4.97
CA LEU A 271 0.46 -10.12 5.91
C LEU A 271 -0.15 -9.11 6.90
N LEU A 272 -1.03 -8.23 6.40
CA LEU A 272 -1.79 -7.25 7.18
C LEU A 272 -2.95 -7.89 7.97
N LYS A 273 -3.20 -9.19 7.80
CA LYS A 273 -4.33 -9.91 8.41
C LYS A 273 -5.67 -9.23 8.13
N ILE A 274 -5.90 -8.79 6.90
CA ILE A 274 -7.05 -7.94 6.54
C ILE A 274 -8.38 -8.58 6.93
N ASP A 275 -8.48 -9.91 6.88
CA ASP A 275 -9.70 -10.64 7.22
C ASP A 275 -10.11 -10.44 8.69
N GLN A 276 -9.14 -10.28 9.60
CA GLN A 276 -9.41 -9.95 11.01
C GLN A 276 -9.94 -8.52 11.17
N HIS A 277 -9.45 -7.60 10.34
CA HIS A 277 -9.94 -6.23 10.31
C HIS A 277 -11.35 -6.15 9.71
N LEU A 278 -11.62 -6.92 8.65
CA LEU A 278 -12.95 -7.04 8.05
C LEU A 278 -13.95 -7.64 9.03
N ALA A 279 -13.59 -8.69 9.78
CA ALA A 279 -14.45 -9.27 10.80
C ALA A 279 -14.87 -8.25 11.89
N TRP A 280 -13.93 -7.37 12.28
CA TRP A 280 -14.17 -6.31 13.26
C TRP A 280 -15.00 -5.13 12.74
N ALA A 281 -14.90 -4.82 11.44
CA ALA A 281 -15.50 -3.62 10.85
C ALA A 281 -17.02 -3.76 10.64
N ASP A 282 -17.76 -2.68 10.82
CA ASP A 282 -19.15 -2.53 10.38
C ASP A 282 -19.21 -1.98 8.94
N TRP A 283 -18.22 -1.17 8.58
CA TRP A 283 -18.10 -0.54 7.26
C TRP A 283 -16.63 -0.38 6.86
N VAL A 284 -16.35 -0.49 5.56
CA VAL A 284 -15.00 -0.37 5.01
C VAL A 284 -14.93 0.86 4.10
N ILE A 285 -13.90 1.68 4.28
CA ILE A 285 -13.56 2.79 3.41
C ILE A 285 -12.24 2.48 2.72
N THR A 286 -12.21 2.56 1.39
CA THR A 286 -10.99 2.41 0.58
C THR A 286 -10.89 3.55 -0.43
N GLY A 287 -9.89 3.52 -1.28
CA GLY A 287 -9.69 4.56 -2.29
C GLY A 287 -8.42 4.36 -3.11
N GLU A 288 -8.39 4.99 -4.27
CA GLU A 288 -7.20 5.16 -5.12
C GLU A 288 -7.34 6.43 -5.98
N GLY A 289 -6.30 6.76 -6.74
CA GLY A 289 -6.32 7.94 -7.61
C GLY A 289 -7.44 7.94 -8.66
N CYS A 290 -7.65 6.81 -9.33
CA CYS A 290 -8.67 6.64 -10.37
C CYS A 290 -9.29 5.24 -10.28
N CYS A 291 -10.61 5.18 -10.13
CA CYS A 291 -11.35 3.92 -10.16
C CYS A 291 -11.87 3.67 -11.58
N ASP A 292 -11.15 2.87 -12.35
CA ASP A 292 -11.53 2.40 -13.68
C ASP A 292 -11.89 0.89 -13.66
N THR A 293 -12.33 0.34 -14.80
CA THR A 293 -12.63 -1.10 -14.95
C THR A 293 -11.45 -2.00 -14.54
N ARG A 294 -10.21 -1.53 -14.71
CA ARG A 294 -8.99 -2.24 -14.29
C ARG A 294 -8.76 -2.16 -12.78
N GLY A 295 -9.01 -1.00 -12.17
CA GLY A 295 -8.97 -0.79 -10.72
C GLY A 295 -9.98 -1.64 -9.97
N ASN A 296 -11.19 -1.82 -10.53
CA ASN A 296 -12.26 -2.58 -9.88
C ASN A 296 -11.97 -4.09 -9.77
N ALA A 297 -11.26 -4.71 -10.72
CA ALA A 297 -11.08 -6.17 -10.73
C ALA A 297 -9.68 -6.66 -10.31
N GLY A 298 -8.64 -5.84 -10.48
CA GLY A 298 -7.23 -6.29 -10.34
C GLY A 298 -6.43 -5.64 -9.22
N LYS A 299 -6.78 -4.41 -8.81
CA LYS A 299 -5.99 -3.61 -7.87
C LYS A 299 -6.45 -3.74 -6.43
N ALA A 300 -5.64 -3.22 -5.51
CA ALA A 300 -5.88 -3.32 -4.08
C ALA A 300 -7.30 -2.92 -3.63
N PRO A 301 -7.90 -1.78 -4.03
CA PRO A 301 -9.27 -1.43 -3.63
C PRO A 301 -10.33 -2.45 -4.08
N GLY A 302 -10.28 -2.89 -5.34
CA GLY A 302 -11.21 -3.88 -5.87
C GLY A 302 -11.05 -5.26 -5.23
N ARG A 303 -9.80 -5.68 -4.96
CA ARG A 303 -9.52 -6.93 -4.23
C ARG A 303 -10.02 -6.86 -2.79
N LEU A 304 -9.86 -5.72 -2.12
CA LEU A 304 -10.40 -5.50 -0.78
C LEU A 304 -11.92 -5.56 -0.81
N ALA A 305 -12.57 -4.96 -1.81
CA ALA A 305 -14.02 -5.04 -2.00
C ALA A 305 -14.50 -6.48 -2.18
N ALA A 306 -13.79 -7.28 -2.98
CA ALA A 306 -14.10 -8.70 -3.15
C ALA A 306 -13.98 -9.50 -1.84
N ARG A 307 -12.92 -9.28 -1.03
CA ARG A 307 -12.77 -9.94 0.29
C ARG A 307 -13.84 -9.46 1.28
N ALA A 308 -14.14 -8.16 1.29
CA ALA A 308 -15.19 -7.58 2.13
C ALA A 308 -16.58 -8.13 1.78
N ALA A 309 -16.88 -8.35 0.49
CA ALA A 309 -18.12 -8.95 0.04
C ALA A 309 -18.31 -10.37 0.58
N LEU A 310 -17.24 -11.19 0.60
CA LEU A 310 -17.27 -12.52 1.24
C LEU A 310 -17.56 -12.44 2.74
N ALA A 311 -17.06 -11.40 3.41
CA ALA A 311 -17.34 -11.08 4.81
C ALA A 311 -18.67 -10.32 5.03
N ARG A 312 -19.45 -10.08 3.97
CA ARG A 312 -20.70 -9.29 3.96
C ARG A 312 -20.53 -7.90 4.55
N LYS A 313 -19.40 -7.24 4.27
CA LYS A 313 -19.10 -5.89 4.73
C LYS A 313 -19.29 -4.88 3.59
N PRO A 314 -20.07 -3.81 3.81
CA PRO A 314 -20.23 -2.74 2.82
C PRO A 314 -18.92 -1.97 2.66
N VAL A 315 -18.58 -1.65 1.41
CA VAL A 315 -17.36 -0.92 1.06
C VAL A 315 -17.70 0.37 0.32
N THR A 316 -17.13 1.49 0.75
CA THR A 316 -17.21 2.76 0.04
C THR A 316 -15.83 3.16 -0.46
N ALA A 317 -15.73 3.54 -1.74
CA ALA A 317 -14.50 4.05 -2.32
C ALA A 317 -14.51 5.59 -2.35
N LEU A 318 -13.43 6.21 -1.88
CA LEU A 318 -13.14 7.62 -2.06
C LEU A 318 -12.02 7.75 -3.11
N THR A 319 -12.29 8.40 -4.24
CA THR A 319 -11.40 8.34 -5.41
C THR A 319 -11.11 9.72 -5.98
N GLY A 320 -9.95 9.93 -6.60
CA GLY A 320 -9.66 11.20 -7.29
C GLY A 320 -10.60 11.38 -8.49
N SER A 321 -10.78 10.31 -9.25
CA SER A 321 -11.78 10.20 -10.32
C SER A 321 -12.35 8.79 -10.38
N PHE A 322 -13.46 8.62 -11.08
CA PHE A 322 -14.00 7.30 -11.42
C PHE A 322 -14.56 7.30 -12.84
N ASP A 323 -14.47 6.16 -13.51
CA ASP A 323 -15.10 5.94 -14.80
C ASP A 323 -16.59 5.63 -14.59
N THR A 324 -17.46 6.50 -15.10
CA THR A 324 -18.93 6.37 -14.98
C THR A 324 -19.49 5.17 -15.74
N THR A 325 -18.70 4.58 -16.64
CA THR A 325 -19.08 3.38 -17.39
C THR A 325 -18.60 2.08 -16.73
N ALA A 326 -17.74 2.17 -15.71
CA ALA A 326 -17.28 1.00 -14.99
C ALA A 326 -18.40 0.41 -14.13
N THR A 327 -18.52 -0.92 -14.14
CA THR A 327 -19.25 -1.63 -13.09
C THR A 327 -18.40 -1.58 -11.82
N LEU A 328 -18.99 -1.14 -10.72
CA LEU A 328 -18.30 -0.85 -9.46
C LEU A 328 -18.95 -1.66 -8.35
N ASP A 329 -18.20 -2.57 -7.74
CA ASP A 329 -18.70 -3.49 -6.70
C ASP A 329 -18.61 -2.86 -5.29
N TYR A 330 -18.92 -1.57 -5.21
CA TYR A 330 -18.90 -0.79 -3.97
C TYR A 330 -20.33 -0.41 -3.57
N ALA A 331 -20.58 -0.28 -2.27
CA ALA A 331 -21.81 0.31 -1.74
C ALA A 331 -21.97 1.79 -2.14
N GLY A 332 -20.87 2.47 -2.44
CA GLY A 332 -20.85 3.80 -3.02
C GLY A 332 -19.45 4.22 -3.44
N VAL A 333 -19.35 5.08 -4.45
CA VAL A 333 -18.09 5.67 -4.92
C VAL A 333 -18.24 7.18 -4.94
N PHE A 334 -17.31 7.88 -4.29
CA PHE A 334 -17.32 9.34 -4.17
C PHE A 334 -16.03 9.92 -4.72
N SER A 335 -16.16 10.84 -5.67
CA SER A 335 -15.03 11.64 -6.12
C SER A 335 -14.63 12.66 -5.04
N LEU A 336 -13.32 12.87 -4.87
CA LEU A 336 -12.78 13.88 -3.97
C LEU A 336 -12.99 15.32 -4.50
N CYS A 337 -13.27 15.48 -5.79
CA CYS A 337 -13.40 16.80 -6.41
C CYS A 337 -14.70 17.49 -5.99
N ASN A 338 -14.60 18.68 -5.38
CA ASN A 338 -15.73 19.50 -4.94
C ASN A 338 -15.98 20.74 -5.84
N GLY A 339 -15.47 20.71 -7.07
CA GLY A 339 -15.57 21.81 -8.04
C GLY A 339 -14.54 21.69 -9.16
N PRO A 340 -14.62 22.55 -10.20
CA PRO A 340 -13.62 22.62 -11.25
C PRO A 340 -12.31 23.19 -10.70
N ASP A 341 -11.20 22.49 -10.93
CA ASP A 341 -9.86 22.91 -10.53
C ASP A 341 -8.82 22.25 -11.44
N THR A 342 -7.55 22.68 -11.38
CA THR A 342 -6.48 22.04 -12.16
C THR A 342 -6.11 20.69 -11.54
N LEU A 343 -5.68 19.73 -12.37
CA LEU A 343 -5.23 18.42 -11.87
C LEU A 343 -4.10 18.58 -10.83
N ARG A 344 -3.19 19.53 -11.07
CA ARG A 344 -2.08 19.83 -10.15
C ARG A 344 -2.59 20.29 -8.79
N ASP A 345 -3.56 21.19 -8.75
CA ASP A 345 -4.10 21.72 -7.51
C ASP A 345 -4.92 20.67 -6.76
N LEU A 346 -5.70 19.85 -7.48
CA LEU A 346 -6.42 18.71 -6.91
C LEU A 346 -5.46 17.69 -6.28
N MET A 347 -4.35 17.36 -6.96
CA MET A 347 -3.33 16.45 -6.43
C MET A 347 -2.59 17.05 -5.24
N THR A 348 -2.33 18.36 -5.24
CA THR A 348 -1.64 19.06 -4.14
C THR A 348 -2.50 19.10 -2.87
N HIS A 349 -3.82 19.30 -3.03
CA HIS A 349 -4.76 19.45 -1.91
C HIS A 349 -5.58 18.18 -1.62
N ALA A 350 -5.19 17.04 -2.18
CA ALA A 350 -5.95 15.79 -2.08
C ALA A 350 -6.28 15.39 -0.64
N ALA A 351 -5.39 15.64 0.34
CA ALA A 351 -5.66 15.31 1.75
C ALA A 351 -6.81 16.13 2.32
N ARG A 352 -6.89 17.42 1.97
CA ARG A 352 -8.01 18.28 2.38
C ARG A 352 -9.32 17.77 1.78
N HIS A 353 -9.31 17.49 0.47
CA HIS A 353 -10.48 16.96 -0.23
C HIS A 353 -10.95 15.61 0.33
N ALA A 354 -10.01 14.69 0.58
CA ALA A 354 -10.29 13.42 1.25
C ALA A 354 -10.96 13.61 2.61
N GLY A 355 -10.45 14.52 3.44
CA GLY A 355 -11.03 14.80 4.76
C GLY A 355 -12.40 15.48 4.69
N GLU A 356 -12.65 16.33 3.69
CA GLU A 356 -13.95 16.96 3.46
C GLU A 356 -15.00 15.94 3.00
N THR A 357 -14.69 15.12 1.99
CA THR A 357 -15.58 14.06 1.50
C THR A 357 -15.85 13.02 2.58
N ALA A 358 -14.83 12.59 3.32
CA ALA A 358 -14.98 11.66 4.43
C ALA A 358 -15.86 12.23 5.56
N PHE A 359 -15.77 13.54 5.85
CA PHE A 359 -16.66 14.19 6.81
C PHE A 359 -18.13 14.15 6.36
N GLN A 360 -18.40 14.44 5.08
CA GLN A 360 -19.76 14.38 4.54
C GLN A 360 -20.32 12.95 4.57
N LEU A 361 -19.52 11.96 4.16
CA LEU A 361 -19.90 10.55 4.25
C LEU A 361 -20.16 10.12 5.70
N ALA A 362 -19.29 10.51 6.64
CA ALA A 362 -19.47 10.21 8.05
C ALA A 362 -20.77 10.82 8.60
N ARG A 363 -21.12 12.05 8.19
CA ARG A 363 -22.42 12.66 8.53
C ARG A 363 -23.58 11.87 7.96
N LEU A 364 -23.51 11.39 6.72
CA LEU A 364 -24.54 10.53 6.14
C LEU A 364 -24.70 9.22 6.93
N LEU A 365 -23.59 8.55 7.25
CA LEU A 365 -23.59 7.31 8.04
C LEU A 365 -24.18 7.54 9.44
N LEU A 366 -23.83 8.64 10.13
CA LEU A 366 -24.41 8.95 11.44
C LEU A 366 -25.93 8.99 11.43
N HIS A 367 -26.56 9.53 10.38
CA HIS A 367 -28.02 9.61 10.30
C HIS A 367 -28.65 8.32 9.77
N SER A 368 -27.89 7.50 9.04
CA SER A 368 -28.37 6.25 8.45
C SER A 368 -28.35 5.08 9.44
N PHE A 369 -27.57 5.18 10.52
CA PHE A 369 -27.42 4.13 11.55
C PHE A 369 -27.95 4.61 12.91
N PRO A 370 -29.16 4.19 13.34
CA PRO A 370 -29.84 4.71 14.53
C PRO A 370 -29.02 4.64 15.82
N GLU A 371 -28.33 3.52 16.05
CA GLU A 371 -27.49 3.33 17.24
C GLU A 371 -26.33 4.33 17.29
N ALA A 372 -25.63 4.53 16.16
CA ALA A 372 -24.57 5.52 16.06
C ALA A 372 -25.10 6.95 16.27
N ALA A 373 -26.29 7.26 15.72
CA ALA A 373 -26.96 8.54 15.90
C ALA A 373 -27.33 8.81 17.37
N GLN A 374 -27.87 7.80 18.05
CA GLN A 374 -28.25 7.85 19.45
C GLN A 374 -27.01 8.06 20.34
N HIS A 375 -25.95 7.26 20.13
CA HIS A 375 -24.70 7.42 20.85
C HIS A 375 -24.07 8.81 20.64
N HIS A 376 -24.13 9.35 19.41
CA HIS A 376 -23.65 10.70 19.11
C HIS A 376 -24.46 11.77 19.85
N SER A 377 -25.79 11.63 19.88
CA SER A 377 -26.69 12.54 20.58
C SER A 377 -26.41 12.56 22.08
N LEU A 378 -26.27 11.39 22.71
CA LEU A 378 -25.97 11.27 24.14
C LEU A 378 -24.62 11.89 24.50
N LEU A 379 -23.56 11.61 23.73
CA LEU A 379 -22.24 12.21 23.96
C LEU A 379 -22.27 13.73 23.80
N THR A 380 -22.99 14.24 22.80
CA THR A 380 -23.14 15.68 22.56
C THR A 380 -23.88 16.35 23.73
N GLN A 381 -25.01 15.79 24.16
CA GLN A 381 -25.79 16.33 25.29
C GLN A 381 -24.98 16.28 26.60
N ALA A 382 -24.24 15.19 26.84
CA ALA A 382 -23.39 15.07 28.02
C ALA A 382 -22.25 16.11 28.02
N GLY A 383 -21.63 16.36 26.87
CA GLY A 383 -20.62 17.39 26.69
C GLY A 383 -21.19 18.80 26.98
N GLN A 384 -22.35 19.11 26.41
CA GLN A 384 -23.05 20.38 26.66
C GLN A 384 -23.42 20.55 28.15
N ALA A 385 -23.95 19.52 28.79
CA ALA A 385 -24.26 19.55 30.22
C ALA A 385 -23.00 19.82 31.06
N PHE A 386 -21.86 19.23 30.69
CA PHE A 386 -20.59 19.45 31.36
C PHE A 386 -20.05 20.88 31.18
N GLU A 387 -20.17 21.43 29.97
CA GLU A 387 -19.82 22.82 29.65
C GLU A 387 -20.69 23.81 30.44
N LEU A 388 -21.99 23.51 30.60
CA LEU A 388 -22.94 24.26 31.44
C LEU A 388 -22.76 24.01 32.95
N HIS A 389 -21.63 23.43 33.36
CA HIS A 389 -21.28 23.15 34.76
C HIS A 389 -22.26 22.22 35.50
N ASN A 390 -22.92 21.29 34.79
CA ASN A 390 -23.81 20.28 35.36
C ASN A 390 -23.22 18.86 35.22
N PRO A 391 -22.23 18.48 36.04
CA PRO A 391 -21.51 17.21 35.92
C PRO A 391 -22.39 15.98 36.22
N ASP A 392 -23.37 16.09 37.12
CA ASP A 392 -24.26 14.97 37.45
C ASP A 392 -25.21 14.63 36.30
N ALA A 393 -25.77 15.65 35.63
CA ALA A 393 -26.57 15.45 34.42
C ALA A 393 -25.73 14.82 33.30
N ALA A 394 -24.50 15.29 33.11
CA ALA A 394 -23.57 14.71 32.14
C ALA A 394 -23.28 13.23 32.42
N LEU A 395 -22.98 12.87 33.68
CA LEU A 395 -22.76 11.47 34.06
C LEU A 395 -24.02 10.62 33.93
N SER A 396 -25.21 11.18 34.22
CA SER A 396 -26.48 10.48 34.04
C SER A 396 -26.74 10.14 32.57
N LEU A 397 -26.47 11.07 31.65
CA LEU A 397 -26.60 10.85 30.20
C LEU A 397 -25.66 9.73 29.73
N LEU A 398 -24.41 9.72 30.22
CA LEU A 398 -23.41 8.69 29.89
C LEU A 398 -23.68 7.30 30.48
N ARG A 399 -24.75 7.13 31.28
CA ARG A 399 -25.21 5.85 31.83
C ARG A 399 -26.44 5.30 31.11
N GLN A 400 -27.06 6.06 30.21
CA GLN A 400 -28.31 5.65 29.56
C GLN A 400 -28.12 4.49 28.57
N GLU A 401 -26.95 4.39 27.96
CA GLU A 401 -26.59 3.36 26.99
C GLU A 401 -25.18 2.82 27.29
N PRO A 402 -24.84 1.59 26.83
CA PRO A 402 -23.52 0.99 27.03
C PRO A 402 -22.46 1.64 26.11
N LEU A 403 -22.11 2.89 26.42
CA LEU A 403 -21.13 3.70 25.68
C LEU A 403 -19.67 3.38 26.05
N ASP A 404 -19.44 2.35 26.86
CA ASP A 404 -18.13 2.00 27.43
C ASP A 404 -17.13 1.44 26.40
N GLN A 405 -17.62 1.11 25.20
CA GLN A 405 -16.75 0.73 24.07
C GLN A 405 -16.15 1.94 23.33
N LEU A 406 -16.61 3.16 23.64
CA LEU A 406 -16.15 4.38 22.99
C LEU A 406 -15.12 5.09 23.86
N ALA A 407 -13.93 5.32 23.33
CA ALA A 407 -12.87 6.04 24.03
C ALA A 407 -13.30 7.45 24.49
N ALA A 408 -14.13 8.13 23.69
CA ALA A 408 -14.64 9.47 24.00
C ALA A 408 -15.55 9.51 25.24
N THR A 409 -16.30 8.45 25.52
CA THR A 409 -17.10 8.33 26.76
C THR A 409 -16.19 8.38 27.97
N TRP A 410 -15.11 7.61 27.95
CA TRP A 410 -14.14 7.55 29.03
C TRP A 410 -13.37 8.87 29.17
N PHE A 411 -12.98 9.50 28.07
CA PHE A 411 -12.38 10.83 28.11
C PHE A 411 -13.31 11.88 28.77
N LEU A 412 -14.59 11.89 28.39
CA LEU A 412 -15.55 12.82 28.97
C LEU A 412 -15.81 12.53 30.46
N ARG A 413 -15.96 11.25 30.85
CA ARG A 413 -16.03 10.85 32.27
C ARG A 413 -14.80 11.30 33.06
N GLY A 414 -13.60 11.08 32.51
CA GLY A 414 -12.34 11.51 33.11
C GLY A 414 -12.28 13.01 33.32
N SER A 415 -12.70 13.79 32.30
CA SER A 415 -12.78 15.26 32.39
C SER A 415 -13.78 15.72 33.46
N ILE A 416 -14.93 15.05 33.57
CA ILE A 416 -15.93 15.33 34.60
C ILE A 416 -15.38 15.05 36.00
N PHE A 417 -14.78 13.87 36.21
CA PHE A 417 -14.21 13.49 37.51
C PHE A 417 -13.02 14.37 37.90
N GLN A 418 -12.20 14.78 36.94
CA GLN A 418 -11.13 15.75 37.16
C GLN A 418 -11.69 17.07 37.68
N LYS A 419 -12.77 17.60 37.08
CA LYS A 419 -13.44 18.84 37.54
C LYS A 419 -14.05 18.68 38.93
N LEU A 420 -14.55 17.49 39.25
CA LEU A 420 -15.07 17.12 40.58
C LEU A 420 -13.97 16.79 41.61
N GLN A 421 -12.68 16.85 41.23
CA GLN A 421 -11.54 16.47 42.06
C GLN A 421 -11.57 15.01 42.54
N LYS A 422 -12.26 14.12 41.81
CA LYS A 422 -12.25 12.67 42.02
C LYS A 422 -11.09 12.05 41.23
N TRP A 423 -9.87 12.24 41.73
CA TRP A 423 -8.65 11.97 40.98
C TRP A 423 -8.46 10.50 40.60
N GLY A 424 -8.79 9.55 41.49
CA GLY A 424 -8.71 8.11 41.20
C GLY A 424 -9.64 7.71 40.05
N ASP A 425 -10.89 8.17 40.08
CA ASP A 425 -11.86 7.93 39.01
C ASP A 425 -11.41 8.56 37.68
N ALA A 426 -10.83 9.77 37.74
CA ALA A 426 -10.31 10.45 36.56
C ALA A 426 -9.14 9.69 35.92
N ILE A 427 -8.20 9.19 36.72
CA ILE A 427 -7.08 8.35 36.26
C ILE A 427 -7.59 7.09 35.59
N ASN A 428 -8.51 6.37 36.24
CA ASN A 428 -9.08 5.13 35.70
C ASN A 428 -9.79 5.39 34.36
N CYS A 429 -10.53 6.49 34.26
CA CYS A 429 -11.19 6.86 33.01
C CYS A 429 -10.20 7.22 31.90
N TYR A 430 -9.15 8.01 32.18
CA TYR A 430 -8.16 8.34 31.15
C TYR A 430 -7.32 7.13 30.74
N ALA A 431 -6.97 6.25 31.68
CA ALA A 431 -6.30 4.99 31.38
C ALA A 431 -7.17 4.11 30.47
N ARG A 432 -8.46 3.95 30.81
CA ARG A 432 -9.39 3.18 29.97
C ARG A 432 -9.61 3.80 28.60
N CYS A 433 -9.61 5.13 28.50
CA CYS A 433 -9.64 5.83 27.22
C CYS A 433 -8.42 5.47 26.36
N LEU A 434 -7.22 5.47 26.94
CA LEU A 434 -5.96 5.13 26.26
C LEU A 434 -5.83 3.64 25.93
N GLU A 435 -6.49 2.76 26.67
CA GLU A 435 -6.60 1.34 26.31
C GLU A 435 -7.43 1.13 25.03
N LEU A 436 -8.47 1.95 24.83
CA LEU A 436 -9.35 1.88 23.66
C LEU A 436 -8.81 2.68 22.46
N ASP A 437 -8.17 3.83 22.72
CA ASP A 437 -7.49 4.66 21.74
C ASP A 437 -6.12 5.11 22.26
N PRO A 438 -5.06 4.31 22.03
CA PRO A 438 -3.71 4.62 22.50
C PRO A 438 -3.12 5.93 21.96
N ARG A 439 -3.71 6.52 20.91
CA ARG A 439 -3.26 7.79 20.31
C ARG A 439 -4.10 8.99 20.78
N HIS A 440 -4.94 8.83 21.79
CA HIS A 440 -5.83 9.89 22.28
C HIS A 440 -5.09 10.98 23.09
N GLN A 441 -4.48 11.94 22.38
CA GLN A 441 -3.59 12.97 22.92
C GLN A 441 -4.17 13.76 24.11
N LYS A 442 -5.48 14.07 24.08
CA LYS A 442 -6.14 14.80 25.18
C LYS A 442 -6.26 13.97 26.46
N ALA A 443 -6.42 12.66 26.33
CA ALA A 443 -6.52 11.76 27.48
C ALA A 443 -5.13 11.54 28.10
N GLU A 444 -4.09 11.42 27.28
CA GLU A 444 -2.70 11.39 27.72
C GLU A 444 -2.34 12.66 28.50
N THR A 445 -2.70 13.83 27.95
CA THR A 445 -2.47 15.13 28.60
C THR A 445 -3.25 15.24 29.91
N GLY A 446 -4.53 14.84 29.92
CA GLY A 446 -5.36 14.81 31.13
C GLY A 446 -4.80 13.89 32.21
N LEU A 447 -4.36 12.70 31.84
CA LEU A 447 -3.74 11.73 32.76
C LEU A 447 -2.43 12.28 33.34
N ALA A 448 -1.56 12.85 32.52
CA ALA A 448 -0.32 13.48 32.96
C ALA A 448 -0.58 14.62 33.96
N MET A 449 -1.56 15.47 33.66
CA MET A 449 -1.96 16.57 34.53
C MET A 449 -2.48 16.08 35.89
N VAL A 450 -3.36 15.08 35.92
CA VAL A 450 -3.88 14.53 37.18
C VAL A 450 -2.76 13.89 38.02
N ARG A 451 -1.86 13.13 37.39
CA ARG A 451 -0.68 12.56 38.07
C ARG A 451 0.22 13.63 38.66
N GLN A 452 0.45 14.72 37.93
CA GLN A 452 1.25 15.85 38.42
C GLN A 452 0.57 16.55 39.61
N ILE A 453 -0.75 16.73 39.61
CA ILE A 453 -1.47 17.32 40.75
C ILE A 453 -1.33 16.43 42.01
N LEU A 454 -1.45 15.11 41.85
CA LEU A 454 -1.33 14.17 42.95
C LEU A 454 0.07 14.13 43.54
N SER A 455 1.13 14.23 42.71
CA SER A 455 2.51 14.24 43.21
C SER A 455 2.81 15.44 44.12
N PHE A 456 2.09 16.56 43.97
CA PHE A 456 2.22 17.72 44.87
C PHE A 456 1.32 17.64 46.11
N ARG A 457 0.15 17.00 46.02
CA ARG A 457 -0.85 17.02 47.11
C ARG A 457 -0.77 15.83 48.05
N ASN A 458 -0.44 14.64 47.57
CA ASN A 458 -0.28 13.45 48.39
C ASN A 458 0.40 12.31 47.58
N PRO A 459 1.69 12.00 47.82
CA PRO A 459 2.45 10.99 47.06
C PRO A 459 1.81 9.60 47.05
N ASP A 460 1.09 9.24 48.12
CA ASP A 460 0.49 7.92 48.31
C ASP A 460 -0.70 7.65 47.37
N LEU A 461 -1.24 8.67 46.69
CA LEU A 461 -2.33 8.53 45.71
C LEU A 461 -1.85 8.25 44.28
N LEU A 462 -0.53 8.23 44.03
CA LEU A 462 0.04 7.90 42.71
C LEU A 462 -0.11 6.42 42.34
N ASN A 463 -0.49 5.57 43.30
CA ASN A 463 -0.65 4.14 43.14
C ASN A 463 -1.94 3.65 43.84
N PRO A 464 -3.13 3.90 43.25
CA PRO A 464 -4.41 3.46 43.80
C PRO A 464 -4.64 1.95 43.68
#